data_AF-A0A7Z7IPL3-F1
#
_entry.id   AF-A0A7Z7IPL3-F1
#
_cell.length_a   1.000
_cell.length_b   1.000
_cell.length_c   1.000
_cell.angle_alpha   90.00
_cell.angle_beta   90.00
_cell.angle_gamma   90.00
#
_symmetry.space_group_name_H-M   'P 1'
#
loop_
_entity.id
_entity.type
_entity.pdbx_description
1 polymer ?
#
loop_
_entity_poly.entity_id
_entity_poly.type
_entity_poly.pdbx_seq_one_letter_code
_entity_poly.pdbx_strand_id
1 'polypeptide(L)'
;MGNEPLSSTPCRYPGCSRPSRPDPATGRPSLYCEQADPGGGPVHNRANAWRARRGQRSTTALATDQSASAPVSLARATLEQQLADFPAKLGELRDFLDGALTTIRTAGDVEAAGAEVEDAHREALAKVTEAERRASAAERAARLAEERAGVAERERQEADAVAEEALAETTRVRDELTAELAHVREAADAAVAAVQDELVADQTRHAEQLAERDAAVDRARADAETAKRETAAAVAARAAADEALARELDTSAQLRAQLDIVRQQADKDRQQVQEKLDAAEAARQQAHDELAAARLELATAHAQASAAREAAQRERDTAQTTRGELDAVRAEMRAERQALQTAHNEQIAQIQHSADQRVEALSDALQALRTQIPPAPTTAAQTRASTRASRKSAQT
;
A
#
# COMPACT_ATOMS: atom_id res chain seq x y z
N MET A 1 -9.32 22.72 -101.48
CA MET A 1 -9.03 23.37 -102.78
C MET A 1 -8.59 24.79 -102.47
N GLY A 2 -7.41 25.22 -102.91
CA GLY A 2 -6.91 26.58 -102.69
C GLY A 2 -6.52 27.22 -104.02
N ASN A 3 -6.72 28.53 -104.17
CA ASN A 3 -6.43 29.24 -105.42
C ASN A 3 -4.92 29.46 -105.59
N GLU A 4 -4.33 28.91 -106.64
CA GLU A 4 -3.05 29.39 -107.18
C GLU A 4 -3.25 30.73 -107.90
N PRO A 5 -2.31 31.69 -107.79
CA PRO A 5 -2.38 32.94 -108.54
C PRO A 5 -2.07 32.71 -110.03
N LEU A 6 -3.07 32.89 -110.90
CA LEU A 6 -2.89 32.82 -112.35
C LEU A 6 -1.98 33.96 -112.83
N SER A 7 -0.84 33.62 -113.45
CA SER A 7 0.05 34.63 -114.06
C SER A 7 -0.59 35.20 -115.33
N SER A 8 -0.81 36.53 -115.34
CA SER A 8 -1.58 37.26 -116.36
C SER A 8 -0.88 37.41 -117.73
N THR A 9 0.21 36.68 -117.97
CA THR A 9 0.98 36.75 -119.23
C THR A 9 0.40 35.75 -120.25
N PRO A 10 0.12 36.13 -121.51
CA PRO A 10 -0.34 35.19 -122.53
C PRO A 10 0.76 34.22 -122.97
N CYS A 11 0.38 33.00 -123.30
CA CYS A 11 1.26 31.92 -123.77
C CYS A 11 2.06 32.33 -125.02
N ARG A 12 3.39 32.18 -124.98
CA ARG A 12 4.29 32.60 -126.09
C ARG A 12 4.39 31.59 -127.24
N TYR A 13 3.36 30.74 -127.43
CA TYR A 13 3.25 29.78 -128.53
C TYR A 13 2.50 30.41 -129.71
N PRO A 14 2.93 30.23 -130.98
CA PRO A 14 2.26 30.84 -132.13
C PRO A 14 0.77 30.49 -132.20
N GLY A 15 -0.10 31.50 -132.19
CA GLY A 15 -1.56 31.34 -132.28
C GLY A 15 -2.28 31.06 -130.95
N CYS A 16 -1.58 30.93 -129.81
CA CYS A 16 -2.21 30.69 -128.51
C CYS A 16 -2.45 32.00 -127.73
N SER A 17 -3.65 32.15 -127.15
CA SER A 17 -4.06 33.29 -126.32
C SER A 17 -4.31 32.93 -124.85
N ARG A 18 -4.14 31.66 -124.46
CA ARG A 18 -4.33 31.19 -123.07
C ARG A 18 -3.27 31.80 -122.13
N PRO A 19 -3.57 32.04 -120.84
CA PRO A 19 -2.54 32.46 -119.88
C PRO A 19 -1.45 31.41 -119.72
N SER A 20 -0.24 31.86 -119.37
CA SER A 20 0.86 30.99 -118.93
C SER A 20 0.52 30.27 -117.62
N ARG A 21 1.06 29.07 -117.41
CA ARG A 21 0.99 28.38 -116.11
C ARG A 21 2.33 28.47 -115.37
N PRO A 22 2.36 28.64 -114.04
CA PRO A 22 3.56 28.38 -113.23
C PRO A 22 4.08 26.95 -113.44
N ASP A 23 5.41 26.77 -113.42
CA ASP A 23 6.03 25.45 -113.50
C ASP A 23 5.87 24.71 -112.14
N PRO A 24 5.14 23.58 -112.08
CA PRO A 24 4.88 22.86 -110.83
C PRO A 24 6.12 22.15 -110.26
N ALA A 25 7.21 22.01 -111.03
CA ALA A 25 8.44 21.35 -110.60
C ALA A 25 9.50 22.33 -110.09
N THR A 26 9.46 23.61 -110.46
CA THR A 26 10.50 24.60 -110.08
C THR A 26 9.97 25.90 -109.47
N GLY A 27 8.65 26.13 -109.43
CA GLY A 27 8.03 27.33 -108.85
C GLY A 27 8.33 28.63 -109.61
N ARG A 28 9.01 28.57 -110.76
CA ARG A 28 9.26 29.73 -111.63
C ARG A 28 8.08 29.95 -112.58
N PRO A 29 7.75 31.19 -112.97
CA PRO A 29 6.75 31.44 -114.00
C PRO A 29 7.21 30.86 -115.34
N SER A 30 6.47 29.89 -115.89
CA SER A 30 6.70 29.44 -117.26
C SER A 30 6.14 30.48 -118.26
N LEU A 31 6.60 30.43 -119.51
CA LEU A 31 6.15 31.33 -120.59
C LEU A 31 5.08 30.71 -121.51
N TYR A 32 4.53 29.56 -121.13
CA TYR A 32 3.59 28.79 -121.95
C TYR A 32 2.45 28.23 -121.09
N CYS A 33 1.37 27.74 -121.71
CA CYS A 33 0.21 27.18 -121.00
C CYS A 33 0.29 25.67 -120.75
N GLU A 34 1.28 24.98 -121.33
CA GLU A 34 1.56 23.54 -121.19
C GLU A 34 0.38 22.59 -121.52
N GLN A 35 -0.57 23.09 -122.30
CA GLN A 35 -1.71 22.33 -122.81
C GLN A 35 -1.52 21.99 -124.29
N ALA A 36 -2.24 20.97 -124.75
CA ALA A 36 -2.47 20.72 -126.18
C ALA A 36 -3.51 21.69 -126.77
N ASP A 37 -3.51 21.81 -128.10
CA ASP A 37 -4.60 22.45 -128.84
C ASP A 37 -5.85 21.55 -128.85
N PRO A 38 -7.07 22.11 -128.98
CA PRO A 38 -8.32 21.35 -128.83
C PRO A 38 -8.50 20.20 -129.84
N GLY A 39 -7.80 20.25 -130.98
CA GLY A 39 -7.77 19.18 -131.98
C GLY A 39 -6.67 18.13 -131.79
N GLY A 40 -6.07 18.02 -130.60
CA GLY A 40 -4.96 17.08 -130.34
C GLY A 40 -3.58 17.57 -130.81
N GLY A 41 -3.38 18.88 -130.89
CA GLY A 41 -2.12 19.48 -131.35
C GLY A 41 -0.96 19.34 -130.33
N PRO A 42 0.30 19.57 -130.76
CA PRO A 42 1.47 19.41 -129.91
C PRO A 42 1.45 20.36 -128.70
N VAL A 43 1.77 19.83 -127.52
CA VAL A 43 1.75 20.58 -126.25
C VAL A 43 2.56 21.89 -126.33
N HIS A 44 1.95 22.99 -125.89
CA HIS A 44 2.53 24.33 -125.91
C HIS A 44 3.66 24.46 -124.89
N ASN A 45 4.88 24.18 -125.32
CA ASN A 45 6.11 24.31 -124.54
C ASN A 45 7.25 24.88 -125.40
N ARG A 46 8.39 25.18 -124.77
CA ARG A 46 9.56 25.80 -125.43
C ARG A 46 10.10 24.99 -126.62
N ALA A 47 10.12 23.66 -126.54
CA ALA A 47 10.67 22.79 -127.58
C ALA A 47 9.77 22.75 -128.83
N ASN A 48 8.45 22.68 -128.65
CA ASN A 48 7.49 22.69 -129.75
C ASN A 48 7.36 24.10 -130.35
N ALA A 49 7.41 25.15 -129.53
CA ALA A 49 7.41 26.54 -129.98
C ALA A 49 8.65 26.93 -130.83
N TRP A 50 9.74 26.15 -130.79
CA TRP A 50 10.89 26.29 -131.68
C TRP A 50 10.66 25.57 -133.01
N ARG A 51 10.17 24.31 -132.98
CA ARG A 51 9.84 23.54 -134.20
C ARG A 51 8.80 24.25 -135.08
N ALA A 52 7.72 24.78 -134.48
CA ALA A 52 6.68 25.52 -135.20
C ALA A 52 7.25 26.71 -136.00
N ARG A 53 8.18 27.47 -135.41
CA ARG A 53 8.83 28.63 -136.06
C ARG A 53 9.84 28.26 -137.15
N ARG A 54 10.38 27.04 -137.15
CA ARG A 54 11.28 26.57 -138.21
C ARG A 54 10.52 26.15 -139.47
N GLY A 55 9.31 25.59 -139.32
CA GLY A 55 8.43 25.23 -140.45
C GLY A 55 7.87 26.42 -141.24
N GLN A 56 7.90 27.64 -140.69
CA GLN A 56 7.44 28.86 -141.36
C GLN A 56 8.56 29.60 -142.14
N ARG A 57 9.74 29.00 -142.33
CA ARG A 57 10.95 29.69 -142.84
C ARG A 57 11.68 28.99 -144.01
N SER A 58 11.04 28.07 -144.72
CA SER A 58 11.69 27.20 -145.72
C SER A 58 11.00 27.20 -147.10
N THR A 59 10.84 28.38 -147.72
CA THR A 59 10.05 28.55 -148.97
C THR A 59 10.60 29.61 -149.95
N THR A 60 11.92 29.72 -150.10
CA THR A 60 12.65 30.45 -151.18
C THR A 60 14.14 30.04 -151.15
N ALA A 61 14.93 30.01 -152.24
CA ALA A 61 14.72 30.26 -153.69
C ALA A 61 15.65 29.34 -154.54
N LEU A 62 15.76 29.56 -155.87
CA LEU A 62 16.37 28.65 -156.87
C LEU A 62 17.36 29.33 -157.86
N ALA A 63 18.37 28.58 -158.32
CA ALA A 63 19.03 28.61 -159.65
C ALA A 63 19.60 29.99 -160.16
N THR A 64 20.17 30.23 -161.35
CA THR A 64 20.60 29.48 -162.60
C THR A 64 21.73 30.33 -163.26
N ASP A 65 22.48 30.05 -164.35
CA ASP A 65 22.67 28.95 -165.33
C ASP A 65 24.09 29.09 -166.01
N GLN A 66 24.37 28.35 -167.10
CA GLN A 66 25.49 28.58 -168.06
C GLN A 66 24.96 28.96 -169.47
N SER A 67 25.81 29.48 -170.38
CA SER A 67 25.50 29.55 -171.83
C SER A 67 26.76 29.61 -172.73
N ALA A 68 26.59 29.30 -174.02
CA ALA A 68 27.68 29.05 -174.98
C ALA A 68 27.57 29.92 -176.27
N SER A 69 28.55 29.80 -177.18
CA SER A 69 28.78 30.73 -178.29
C SER A 69 27.95 30.48 -179.57
N ALA A 70 27.71 31.57 -180.31
CA ALA A 70 27.06 31.61 -181.62
C ALA A 70 27.74 32.68 -182.54
N PRO A 71 27.53 32.69 -183.87
CA PRO A 71 28.53 33.24 -184.81
C PRO A 71 28.72 34.76 -184.93
N VAL A 72 29.91 35.10 -185.45
CA VAL A 72 30.60 36.40 -185.50
C VAL A 72 29.79 37.60 -186.04
N SER A 73 28.74 37.42 -186.82
CA SER A 73 27.98 38.54 -187.42
C SER A 73 27.33 39.47 -186.39
N LEU A 74 27.03 38.99 -185.18
CA LEU A 74 26.49 39.81 -184.08
C LEU A 74 27.58 40.65 -183.38
N ALA A 75 28.85 40.28 -183.50
CA ALA A 75 29.95 40.83 -182.72
C ALA A 75 30.34 42.28 -183.04
N ARG A 76 29.85 42.86 -184.14
CA ARG A 76 30.02 44.29 -184.44
C ARG A 76 28.94 45.16 -183.78
N ALA A 77 27.69 44.72 -183.82
CA ALA A 77 26.57 45.44 -183.19
C ALA A 77 26.69 45.45 -181.65
N THR A 78 27.14 44.34 -181.05
CA THR A 78 27.40 44.29 -179.60
C THR A 78 28.62 45.09 -179.16
N LEU A 79 29.61 45.32 -180.04
CA LEU A 79 30.80 46.11 -179.71
C LEU A 79 30.49 47.60 -179.58
N GLU A 80 29.68 48.16 -180.47
CA GLU A 80 29.24 49.58 -180.35
C GLU A 80 28.42 49.81 -179.08
N GLN A 81 27.54 48.87 -178.72
CA GLN A 81 26.77 48.98 -177.48
C GLN A 81 27.62 48.77 -176.22
N GLN A 82 28.58 47.83 -176.22
CA GLN A 82 29.53 47.68 -175.12
C GLN A 82 30.43 48.91 -174.93
N LEU A 83 30.79 49.62 -176.01
CA LEU A 83 31.53 50.88 -175.93
C LEU A 83 30.68 52.04 -175.40
N ALA A 84 29.36 52.03 -175.64
CA ALA A 84 28.42 53.01 -175.08
C ALA A 84 28.16 52.80 -173.58
N ASP A 85 28.08 51.56 -173.11
CA ASP A 85 27.83 51.23 -171.69
C ASP A 85 29.11 51.27 -170.82
N PHE A 86 30.30 51.23 -171.43
CA PHE A 86 31.59 51.22 -170.72
C PHE A 86 31.79 52.36 -169.70
N PRO A 87 31.41 53.63 -169.97
CA PRO A 87 31.52 54.72 -169.01
C PRO A 87 30.64 54.51 -167.76
N ALA A 88 29.45 53.92 -167.92
CA ALA A 88 28.55 53.64 -166.80
C ALA A 88 29.11 52.52 -165.90
N LYS A 89 29.70 51.48 -166.51
CA LYS A 89 30.39 50.40 -165.77
C LYS A 89 31.68 50.86 -165.09
N LEU A 90 32.37 51.86 -165.65
CA LEU A 90 33.46 52.57 -164.97
C LEU A 90 32.97 53.41 -163.78
N GLY A 91 31.76 53.97 -163.86
CA GLY A 91 31.06 54.61 -162.74
C GLY A 91 30.76 53.63 -161.61
N GLU A 92 30.07 52.52 -161.90
CA GLU A 92 29.77 51.46 -160.91
C GLU A 92 31.05 50.89 -160.25
N LEU A 93 32.10 50.64 -161.04
CA LEU A 93 33.38 50.17 -160.52
C LEU A 93 34.05 51.22 -159.64
N ARG A 94 33.96 52.50 -160.00
CA ARG A 94 34.45 53.59 -159.16
C ARG A 94 33.68 53.67 -157.84
N ASP A 95 32.35 53.68 -157.87
CA ASP A 95 31.52 53.78 -156.66
C ASP A 95 31.76 52.58 -155.73
N PHE A 96 31.97 51.38 -156.29
CA PHE A 96 32.40 50.21 -155.53
C PHE A 96 33.79 50.39 -154.92
N LEU A 97 34.76 50.95 -155.65
CA LEU A 97 36.11 51.21 -155.14
C LEU A 97 36.14 52.34 -154.11
N ASP A 98 35.39 53.43 -154.29
CA ASP A 98 35.26 54.52 -153.33
C ASP A 98 34.50 54.04 -152.06
N GLY A 99 33.51 53.16 -152.19
CA GLY A 99 32.83 52.48 -151.07
C GLY A 99 33.71 51.46 -150.34
N ALA A 100 34.53 50.70 -151.07
CA ALA A 100 35.52 49.80 -150.50
C ALA A 100 36.63 50.58 -149.79
N LEU A 101 37.14 51.66 -150.37
CA LEU A 101 38.10 52.59 -149.75
C LEU A 101 37.50 53.27 -148.52
N THR A 102 36.21 53.59 -148.51
CA THR A 102 35.52 54.12 -147.32
C THR A 102 35.45 53.06 -146.22
N THR A 103 35.03 51.83 -146.55
CA THR A 103 35.02 50.71 -145.60
C THR A 103 36.42 50.38 -145.06
N ILE A 104 37.44 50.42 -145.91
CA ILE A 104 38.86 50.21 -145.54
C ILE A 104 39.39 51.38 -144.69
N ARG A 105 38.94 52.63 -144.92
CA ARG A 105 39.26 53.76 -144.05
C ARG A 105 38.62 53.62 -142.67
N THR A 106 37.36 53.19 -142.58
CA THR A 106 36.67 53.00 -141.29
C THR A 106 37.20 51.78 -140.53
N ALA A 107 37.45 50.64 -141.21
CA ALA A 107 38.03 49.45 -140.58
C ALA A 107 39.55 49.55 -140.35
N GLY A 108 40.21 50.47 -141.05
CA GLY A 108 41.61 50.85 -140.87
C GLY A 108 41.79 52.13 -140.03
N ASP A 109 40.73 52.63 -139.40
CA ASP A 109 40.81 53.71 -138.42
C ASP A 109 41.33 53.14 -137.09
N VAL A 110 42.64 52.93 -137.03
CA VAL A 110 43.34 52.37 -135.88
C VAL A 110 43.24 53.29 -134.65
N GLU A 111 43.02 54.59 -134.86
CA GLU A 111 42.77 55.55 -133.77
C GLU A 111 41.37 55.37 -133.18
N ALA A 112 40.33 55.24 -134.02
CA ALA A 112 38.97 54.96 -133.55
C ALA A 112 38.86 53.57 -132.89
N ALA A 113 39.45 52.53 -133.50
CA ALA A 113 39.51 51.21 -132.90
C ALA A 113 40.36 51.18 -131.60
N GLY A 114 41.43 51.98 -131.54
CA GLY A 114 42.22 52.21 -130.34
C GLY A 114 41.39 52.86 -129.23
N ALA A 115 40.63 53.91 -129.55
CA ALA A 115 39.73 54.58 -128.61
C ALA A 115 38.62 53.66 -128.08
N GLU A 116 38.00 52.83 -128.93
CA GLU A 116 37.02 51.82 -128.49
C GLU A 116 37.65 50.77 -127.57
N VAL A 117 38.89 50.32 -127.85
CA VAL A 117 39.63 49.38 -127.00
C VAL A 117 40.06 50.03 -125.68
N GLU A 118 40.48 51.30 -125.68
CA GLU A 118 40.80 52.05 -124.47
C GLU A 118 39.55 52.32 -123.63
N ASP A 119 38.40 52.65 -124.23
CA ASP A 119 37.13 52.79 -123.51
C ASP A 119 36.66 51.46 -122.94
N ALA A 120 36.71 50.37 -123.71
CA ALA A 120 36.43 49.02 -123.20
C ALA A 120 37.39 48.61 -122.08
N HIS A 121 38.67 49.02 -122.16
CA HIS A 121 39.67 48.76 -121.12
C HIS A 121 39.41 49.61 -119.86
N ARG A 122 39.10 50.90 -120.00
CA ARG A 122 38.69 51.78 -118.89
C ARG A 122 37.42 51.28 -118.21
N GLU A 123 36.42 50.87 -118.99
CA GLU A 123 35.18 50.29 -118.47
C GLU A 123 35.42 48.93 -117.80
N ALA A 124 36.30 48.09 -118.35
CA ALA A 124 36.70 46.82 -117.74
C ALA A 124 37.44 47.03 -116.40
N LEU A 125 38.40 47.96 -116.34
CA LEU A 125 39.09 48.34 -115.10
C LEU A 125 38.12 48.94 -114.06
N ALA A 126 37.17 49.77 -114.48
CA ALA A 126 36.11 50.27 -113.61
C ALA A 126 35.21 49.13 -113.08
N LYS A 127 34.85 48.15 -113.93
CA LYS A 127 34.08 46.96 -113.52
C LYS A 127 34.86 46.04 -112.57
N VAL A 128 36.16 45.85 -112.80
CA VAL A 128 37.07 45.08 -111.93
C VAL A 128 37.22 45.76 -110.58
N THR A 129 37.63 47.03 -110.54
CA THR A 129 37.81 47.76 -109.27
C THR A 129 36.51 47.90 -108.48
N GLU A 130 35.36 48.06 -109.12
CA GLU A 130 34.05 48.04 -108.45
C GLU A 130 33.66 46.62 -107.98
N ALA A 131 34.07 45.56 -108.67
CA ALA A 131 33.89 44.18 -108.22
C ALA A 131 34.80 43.84 -107.03
N GLU A 132 36.07 44.26 -107.04
CA GLU A 132 37.02 44.15 -105.93
C GLU A 132 36.54 44.93 -104.72
N ARG A 133 36.11 46.19 -104.90
CA ARG A 133 35.53 47.01 -103.83
C ARG A 133 34.31 46.33 -103.18
N ARG A 134 33.44 45.71 -103.97
CA ARG A 134 32.31 44.92 -103.48
C ARG A 134 32.76 43.61 -102.81
N ALA A 135 33.75 42.91 -103.35
CA ALA A 135 34.28 41.69 -102.76
C ALA A 135 34.91 41.96 -101.38
N SER A 136 35.81 42.93 -101.26
CA SER A 136 36.42 43.29 -99.97
C SER A 136 35.41 43.91 -98.99
N ALA A 137 34.33 44.55 -99.48
CA ALA A 137 33.24 45.00 -98.61
C ALA A 137 32.41 43.82 -98.07
N ALA A 138 32.07 42.85 -98.93
CA ALA A 138 31.38 41.62 -98.53
C ALA A 138 32.24 40.76 -97.59
N GLU A 139 33.54 40.67 -97.83
CA GLU A 139 34.50 39.96 -96.98
C GLU A 139 34.60 40.60 -95.60
N ARG A 140 34.74 41.93 -95.50
CA ARG A 140 34.70 42.63 -94.20
C ARG A 140 33.36 42.45 -93.49
N ALA A 141 32.25 42.46 -94.23
CA ALA A 141 30.92 42.20 -93.66
C ALA A 141 30.78 40.76 -93.15
N ALA A 142 31.37 39.77 -93.85
CA ALA A 142 31.39 38.37 -93.44
C ALA A 142 32.24 38.18 -92.17
N ARG A 143 33.47 38.71 -92.13
CA ARG A 143 34.33 38.67 -90.92
C ARG A 143 33.64 39.33 -89.72
N LEU A 144 33.05 40.51 -89.89
CA LEU A 144 32.28 41.19 -88.83
C LEU A 144 31.00 40.44 -88.41
N ALA A 145 30.44 39.57 -89.26
CA ALA A 145 29.32 38.71 -88.89
C ALA A 145 29.79 37.45 -88.15
N GLU A 146 30.90 36.86 -88.57
CA GLU A 146 31.56 35.71 -87.93
C GLU A 146 32.11 36.09 -86.54
N GLU A 147 32.73 37.26 -86.40
CA GLU A 147 33.17 37.82 -85.11
C GLU A 147 31.98 37.99 -84.14
N ARG A 148 30.85 38.55 -84.60
CA ARG A 148 29.63 38.68 -83.78
C ARG A 148 29.01 37.33 -83.44
N ALA A 149 28.97 36.38 -84.38
CA ALA A 149 28.48 35.04 -84.12
C ALA A 149 29.35 34.33 -83.07
N GLY A 150 30.68 34.46 -83.17
CA GLY A 150 31.62 33.94 -82.18
C GLY A 150 31.54 34.62 -80.82
N VAL A 151 31.19 35.92 -80.75
CA VAL A 151 30.87 36.60 -79.49
C VAL A 151 29.58 36.04 -78.88
N ALA A 152 28.48 36.03 -79.63
CA ALA A 152 27.18 35.53 -79.15
C ALA A 152 27.21 34.03 -78.78
N GLU A 153 28.04 33.23 -79.46
CA GLU A 153 28.29 31.83 -79.12
C GLU A 153 28.99 31.70 -77.77
N ARG A 154 30.00 32.53 -77.47
CA ARG A 154 30.67 32.56 -76.15
C ARG A 154 29.76 33.11 -75.06
N GLU A 155 29.06 34.21 -75.32
CA GLU A 155 28.09 34.79 -74.37
C GLU A 155 27.00 33.77 -74.00
N ARG A 156 26.55 32.93 -74.94
CA ARG A 156 25.64 31.82 -74.64
C ARG A 156 26.33 30.70 -73.86
N GLN A 157 27.53 30.26 -74.26
CA GLN A 157 28.27 29.22 -73.52
C GLN A 157 28.60 29.63 -72.07
N GLU A 158 28.92 30.91 -71.84
CA GLU A 158 29.14 31.49 -70.51
C GLU A 158 27.82 31.55 -69.71
N ALA A 159 26.70 31.93 -70.33
CA ALA A 159 25.38 31.92 -69.68
C ALA A 159 24.86 30.50 -69.37
N ASP A 160 25.07 29.55 -70.29
CA ASP A 160 24.73 28.12 -70.13
C ASP A 160 25.55 27.53 -68.97
N ALA A 161 26.86 27.80 -68.90
CA ALA A 161 27.74 27.34 -67.81
C ALA A 161 27.36 27.93 -66.44
N VAL A 162 27.06 29.23 -66.36
CA VAL A 162 26.58 29.87 -65.11
C VAL A 162 25.22 29.30 -64.68
N ALA A 163 24.35 28.93 -65.63
CA ALA A 163 23.08 28.27 -65.31
C ALA A 163 23.29 26.84 -64.80
N GLU A 164 24.21 26.07 -65.37
CA GLU A 164 24.60 24.74 -64.88
C GLU A 164 25.21 24.80 -63.47
N GLU A 165 26.13 25.74 -63.21
CA GLU A 165 26.73 25.97 -61.88
C GLU A 165 25.66 26.35 -60.84
N ALA A 166 24.76 27.28 -61.17
CA ALA A 166 23.67 27.68 -60.28
C ALA A 166 22.69 26.54 -59.98
N LEU A 167 22.39 25.66 -60.93
CA LEU A 167 21.56 24.48 -60.73
C LEU A 167 22.27 23.40 -59.90
N ALA A 168 23.57 23.19 -60.12
CA ALA A 168 24.39 22.27 -59.33
C ALA A 168 24.47 22.73 -57.86
N GLU A 169 24.75 24.01 -57.63
CA GLU A 169 24.80 24.61 -56.29
C GLU A 169 23.43 24.57 -55.58
N THR A 170 22.34 24.88 -56.30
CA THR A 170 20.97 24.76 -55.76
C THR A 170 20.65 23.32 -55.36
N THR A 171 21.16 22.33 -56.11
CA THR A 171 21.00 20.90 -55.79
C THR A 171 21.83 20.52 -54.57
N ARG A 172 23.11 20.95 -54.51
CA ARG A 172 24.01 20.72 -53.36
C ARG A 172 23.40 21.26 -52.07
N VAL A 173 22.98 22.53 -52.05
CA VAL A 173 22.37 23.18 -50.88
C VAL A 173 21.06 22.51 -50.48
N ARG A 174 20.24 22.08 -51.46
CA ARG A 174 19.01 21.31 -51.18
C ARG A 174 19.31 19.97 -50.50
N ASP A 175 20.30 19.23 -50.98
CA ASP A 175 20.61 17.90 -50.47
C ASP A 175 21.29 17.97 -49.10
N GLU A 176 22.15 18.98 -48.88
CA GLU A 176 22.72 19.32 -47.57
C GLU A 176 21.62 19.68 -46.55
N LEU A 177 20.71 20.61 -46.87
CA LEU A 177 19.56 20.93 -46.02
C LEU A 177 18.63 19.73 -45.78
N THR A 178 18.51 18.82 -46.74
CA THR A 178 17.73 17.59 -46.58
C THR A 178 18.40 16.61 -45.61
N ALA A 179 19.73 16.50 -45.65
CA ALA A 179 20.52 15.71 -44.71
C ALA A 179 20.51 16.32 -43.29
N GLU A 180 20.66 17.63 -43.16
CA GLU A 180 20.54 18.34 -41.88
C GLU A 180 19.15 18.15 -41.25
N LEU A 181 18.08 18.33 -42.03
CA LEU A 181 16.71 18.11 -41.56
C LEU A 181 16.42 16.64 -41.20
N ALA A 182 17.08 15.67 -41.84
CA ALA A 182 17.00 14.26 -41.45
C ALA A 182 17.71 14.02 -40.11
N HIS A 183 18.94 14.53 -39.96
CA HIS A 183 19.73 14.39 -38.74
C HIS A 183 19.08 15.09 -37.53
N VAL A 184 18.53 16.29 -37.70
CA VAL A 184 17.81 17.01 -36.65
C VAL A 184 16.54 16.27 -36.21
N ARG A 185 15.86 15.57 -37.12
CA ARG A 185 14.72 14.70 -36.78
C ARG A 185 15.16 13.47 -36.00
N GLU A 186 16.18 12.75 -36.48
CA GLU A 186 16.74 11.59 -35.78
C GLU A 186 17.21 11.94 -34.37
N ALA A 187 17.89 13.08 -34.20
CA ALA A 187 18.31 13.59 -32.90
C ALA A 187 17.13 13.99 -32.00
N ALA A 188 16.07 14.58 -32.56
CA ALA A 188 14.86 14.92 -31.82
C ALA A 188 14.07 13.68 -31.39
N ASP A 189 13.89 12.70 -32.28
CA ASP A 189 13.22 11.43 -31.99
C ASP A 189 13.98 10.63 -30.92
N ALA A 190 15.31 10.59 -31.01
CA ALA A 190 16.17 9.97 -29.99
C ALA A 190 16.10 10.69 -28.63
N ALA A 191 16.06 12.04 -28.61
CA ALA A 191 15.89 12.81 -27.39
C ALA A 191 14.50 12.61 -26.75
N VAL A 192 13.44 12.52 -27.57
CA VAL A 192 12.08 12.22 -27.10
C VAL A 192 12.00 10.79 -26.53
N ALA A 193 12.62 9.80 -27.17
CA ALA A 193 12.71 8.44 -26.64
C ALA A 193 13.43 8.39 -25.28
N ALA A 194 14.60 9.04 -25.17
CA ALA A 194 15.36 9.09 -23.92
C ALA A 194 14.57 9.73 -22.76
N VAL A 195 13.82 10.80 -23.02
CA VAL A 195 12.95 11.45 -22.01
C VAL A 195 11.74 10.57 -21.66
N GLN A 196 11.21 9.76 -22.59
CA GLN A 196 10.16 8.79 -22.29
C GLN A 196 10.68 7.64 -21.41
N ASP A 197 11.86 7.10 -21.71
CA ASP A 197 12.49 6.06 -20.90
C ASP A 197 12.85 6.56 -19.50
N GLU A 198 13.38 7.79 -19.37
CA GLU A 198 13.64 8.44 -18.07
C GLU A 198 12.33 8.63 -17.27
N LEU A 199 11.27 9.11 -17.91
CA LEU A 199 9.96 9.28 -17.28
C LEU A 199 9.36 7.94 -16.80
N VAL A 200 9.51 6.85 -17.56
CA VAL A 200 9.06 5.51 -17.16
C VAL A 200 9.91 4.95 -16.01
N ALA A 201 11.22 5.18 -16.02
CA ALA A 201 12.12 4.78 -14.93
C ALA A 201 11.80 5.53 -13.63
N ASP A 202 11.52 6.84 -13.70
CA ASP A 202 11.14 7.66 -12.55
C ASP A 202 9.74 7.32 -12.02
N GLN A 203 8.77 7.04 -12.91
CA GLN A 203 7.44 6.53 -12.51
C GLN A 203 7.54 5.18 -11.79
N THR A 204 8.39 4.27 -12.29
CA THR A 204 8.66 2.98 -11.65
C THR A 204 9.26 3.18 -10.26
N ARG A 205 10.33 3.97 -10.15
CA ARG A 205 11.02 4.26 -8.88
C ARG A 205 10.09 4.91 -7.85
N HIS A 206 9.21 5.81 -8.29
CA HIS A 206 8.22 6.44 -7.41
C HIS A 206 7.14 5.45 -6.95
N ALA A 207 6.69 4.54 -7.83
CA ALA A 207 5.76 3.46 -7.44
C ALA A 207 6.38 2.49 -6.43
N GLU A 208 7.66 2.13 -6.61
CA GLU A 208 8.43 1.32 -5.65
C GLU A 208 8.55 2.03 -4.28
N GLN A 209 8.88 3.32 -4.26
CA GLN A 209 8.95 4.12 -3.02
C GLN A 209 7.60 4.22 -2.29
N LEU A 210 6.48 4.35 -3.03
CA LEU A 210 5.15 4.31 -2.44
C LEU A 210 4.83 2.93 -1.85
N ALA A 211 5.16 1.84 -2.56
CA ALA A 211 4.95 0.48 -2.07
C ALA A 211 5.80 0.17 -0.81
N GLU A 212 7.06 0.60 -0.76
CA GLU A 212 7.91 0.47 0.42
C GLU A 212 7.35 1.27 1.61
N ARG A 213 6.94 2.53 1.38
CA ARG A 213 6.32 3.38 2.40
C ARG A 213 5.07 2.73 2.98
N ASP A 214 4.19 2.22 2.13
CA ASP A 214 2.91 1.65 2.58
C ASP A 214 3.13 0.33 3.31
N ALA A 215 4.08 -0.51 2.85
CA ALA A 215 4.53 -1.68 3.60
C ALA A 215 5.24 -1.34 4.93
N ALA A 216 5.87 -0.17 5.07
CA ALA A 216 6.40 0.31 6.35
C ALA A 216 5.28 0.80 7.28
N VAL A 217 4.26 1.50 6.75
CA VAL A 217 3.09 1.95 7.51
C VAL A 217 2.28 0.76 8.05
N ASP A 218 2.06 -0.28 7.24
CA ASP A 218 1.30 -1.47 7.68
C ASP A 218 2.07 -2.34 8.67
N ARG A 219 3.40 -2.42 8.58
CA ARG A 219 4.24 -2.98 9.65
C ARG A 219 4.08 -2.19 10.95
N ALA A 220 4.26 -0.86 10.92
CA ALA A 220 4.11 0.00 12.10
C ALA A 220 2.70 -0.08 12.72
N ARG A 221 1.65 -0.30 11.92
CA ARG A 221 0.29 -0.58 12.41
C ARG A 221 0.19 -1.93 13.12
N ALA A 222 0.75 -3.00 12.54
CA ALA A 222 0.76 -4.33 13.14
C ALA A 222 1.57 -4.37 14.46
N ASP A 223 2.72 -3.68 14.49
CA ASP A 223 3.55 -3.52 15.69
C ASP A 223 2.80 -2.74 16.78
N ALA A 224 2.13 -1.65 16.41
CA ALA A 224 1.32 -0.86 17.35
C ALA A 224 0.11 -1.64 17.91
N GLU A 225 -0.57 -2.45 17.09
CA GLU A 225 -1.64 -3.33 17.59
C GLU A 225 -1.11 -4.46 18.48
N THR A 226 0.10 -4.95 18.22
CA THR A 226 0.77 -5.94 19.08
C THR A 226 1.12 -5.32 20.43
N ALA A 227 1.78 -4.17 20.44
CA ALA A 227 2.14 -3.44 21.66
C ALA A 227 0.90 -3.02 22.49
N LYS A 228 -0.23 -2.68 21.86
CA LYS A 228 -1.52 -2.46 22.55
C LYS A 228 -2.02 -3.73 23.26
N ARG A 229 -1.96 -4.89 22.59
CA ARG A 229 -2.39 -6.18 23.16
C ARG A 229 -1.50 -6.59 24.33
N GLU A 230 -0.18 -6.44 24.19
CA GLU A 230 0.78 -6.70 25.26
C GLU A 230 0.57 -5.77 26.46
N THR A 231 0.35 -4.47 26.21
CA THR A 231 0.04 -3.49 27.26
C THR A 231 -1.27 -3.83 27.97
N ALA A 232 -2.32 -4.19 27.24
CA ALA A 232 -3.61 -4.61 27.80
C ALA A 232 -3.48 -5.90 28.64
N ALA A 233 -2.71 -6.88 28.15
CA ALA A 233 -2.42 -8.11 28.88
C ALA A 233 -1.61 -7.85 30.17
N ALA A 234 -0.61 -6.96 30.12
CA ALA A 234 0.18 -6.57 31.29
C ALA A 234 -0.66 -5.82 32.34
N VAL A 235 -1.57 -4.93 31.92
CA VAL A 235 -2.52 -4.25 32.81
C VAL A 235 -3.50 -5.24 33.43
N ALA A 236 -4.04 -6.19 32.65
CA ALA A 236 -4.93 -7.23 33.16
C ALA A 236 -4.23 -8.18 34.15
N ALA A 237 -3.00 -8.62 33.83
CA ALA A 237 -2.19 -9.45 34.71
C ALA A 237 -1.85 -8.74 36.03
N ARG A 238 -1.52 -7.44 35.98
CA ARG A 238 -1.33 -6.63 37.17
C ARG A 238 -2.61 -6.52 38.00
N ALA A 239 -3.76 -6.21 37.38
CA ALA A 239 -5.02 -6.10 38.10
C ALA A 239 -5.41 -7.41 38.80
N ALA A 240 -5.18 -8.56 38.15
CA ALA A 240 -5.38 -9.88 38.76
C ALA A 240 -4.42 -10.16 39.93
N ALA A 241 -3.16 -9.70 39.85
CA ALA A 241 -2.19 -9.81 40.94
C ALA A 241 -2.53 -8.90 42.13
N ASP A 242 -2.91 -7.65 41.87
CA ASP A 242 -3.36 -6.69 42.89
C ASP A 242 -4.64 -7.21 43.59
N GLU A 243 -5.56 -7.84 42.86
CA GLU A 243 -6.76 -8.49 43.41
C GLU A 243 -6.45 -9.78 44.20
N ALA A 244 -5.47 -10.58 43.75
CA ALA A 244 -4.99 -11.75 44.49
C ALA A 244 -4.35 -11.34 45.84
N LEU A 245 -3.49 -10.32 45.82
CA LEU A 245 -2.89 -9.75 47.03
C LEU A 245 -3.95 -9.20 48.00
N ALA A 246 -5.00 -8.54 47.48
CA ALA A 246 -6.12 -8.08 48.32
C ALA A 246 -6.83 -9.25 49.02
N ARG A 247 -7.09 -10.36 48.31
CA ARG A 247 -7.66 -11.59 48.90
C ARG A 247 -6.75 -12.22 49.96
N GLU A 248 -5.44 -12.27 49.72
CA GLU A 248 -4.47 -12.80 50.69
C GLU A 248 -4.41 -11.94 51.98
N LEU A 249 -4.44 -10.61 51.84
CA LEU A 249 -4.46 -9.68 52.95
C LEU A 249 -5.74 -9.79 53.79
N ASP A 250 -6.91 -9.88 53.14
CA ASP A 250 -8.19 -10.10 53.83
C ASP A 250 -8.22 -11.46 54.53
N THR A 251 -7.80 -12.53 53.85
CA THR A 251 -7.68 -13.87 54.46
C THR A 251 -6.73 -13.85 55.67
N SER A 252 -5.61 -13.12 55.60
CA SER A 252 -4.68 -12.96 56.72
C SER A 252 -5.32 -12.18 57.90
N ALA A 253 -6.13 -11.16 57.60
CA ALA A 253 -6.87 -10.40 58.62
C ALA A 253 -7.95 -11.27 59.30
N GLN A 254 -8.72 -12.03 58.52
CA GLN A 254 -9.71 -12.98 59.04
C GLN A 254 -9.06 -14.04 59.95
N LEU A 255 -7.94 -14.65 59.53
CA LEU A 255 -7.21 -15.63 60.32
C LEU A 255 -6.64 -15.05 61.62
N ARG A 256 -6.16 -13.79 61.61
CA ARG A 256 -5.73 -13.09 62.84
C ARG A 256 -6.90 -12.87 63.79
N ALA A 257 -8.04 -12.40 63.29
CA ALA A 257 -9.25 -12.21 64.10
C ALA A 257 -9.75 -13.53 64.71
N GLN A 258 -9.72 -14.64 63.95
CA GLN A 258 -10.04 -15.97 64.47
C GLN A 258 -9.07 -16.42 65.56
N LEU A 259 -7.76 -16.23 65.38
CA LEU A 259 -6.75 -16.55 66.40
C LEU A 259 -6.94 -15.74 67.68
N ASP A 260 -7.29 -14.45 67.58
CA ASP A 260 -7.52 -13.60 68.75
C ASP A 260 -8.84 -13.94 69.47
N ILE A 261 -9.87 -14.37 68.75
CA ILE A 261 -11.09 -14.96 69.36
C ILE A 261 -10.74 -16.26 70.12
N VAL A 262 -9.95 -17.15 69.51
CA VAL A 262 -9.52 -18.41 70.15
C VAL A 262 -8.65 -18.15 71.39
N ARG A 263 -7.75 -17.14 71.34
CA ARG A 263 -6.97 -16.69 72.51
C ARG A 263 -7.89 -16.19 73.63
N GLN A 264 -8.81 -15.28 73.32
CA GLN A 264 -9.76 -14.74 74.30
C GLN A 264 -10.64 -15.84 74.91
N GLN A 265 -11.02 -16.87 74.14
CA GLN A 265 -11.75 -18.01 74.68
C GLN A 265 -10.86 -18.87 75.59
N ALA A 266 -9.64 -19.22 75.16
CA ALA A 266 -8.71 -20.00 75.97
C ALA A 266 -8.29 -19.29 77.28
N ASP A 267 -8.21 -17.96 77.29
CA ASP A 267 -7.94 -17.18 78.49
C ASP A 267 -9.17 -17.12 79.43
N LYS A 268 -10.40 -17.00 78.90
CA LYS A 268 -11.65 -17.15 79.68
C LYS A 268 -11.79 -18.55 80.27
N ASP A 269 -11.48 -19.58 79.49
CA ASP A 269 -11.54 -20.98 79.94
C ASP A 269 -10.51 -21.22 81.05
N ARG A 270 -9.30 -20.63 80.93
CA ARG A 270 -8.29 -20.65 82.01
C ARG A 270 -8.77 -19.92 83.26
N GLN A 271 -9.41 -18.76 83.13
CA GLN A 271 -10.02 -18.04 84.25
C GLN A 271 -11.10 -18.88 84.94
N GLN A 272 -12.04 -19.46 84.20
CA GLN A 272 -13.07 -20.35 84.76
C GLN A 272 -12.50 -21.61 85.42
N VAL A 273 -11.38 -22.15 84.92
CA VAL A 273 -10.69 -23.28 85.57
C VAL A 273 -10.02 -22.82 86.86
N GLN A 274 -9.39 -21.64 86.89
CA GLN A 274 -8.81 -21.08 88.11
C GLN A 274 -9.89 -20.79 89.16
N GLU A 275 -10.99 -20.13 88.80
CA GLU A 275 -12.13 -19.87 89.69
C GLU A 275 -12.70 -21.17 90.30
N LYS A 276 -12.76 -22.26 89.50
CA LYS A 276 -13.19 -23.59 89.97
C LYS A 276 -12.16 -24.25 90.90
N LEU A 277 -10.87 -24.04 90.68
CA LEU A 277 -9.81 -24.51 91.57
C LEU A 277 -9.83 -23.73 92.89
N ASP A 278 -9.87 -22.40 92.84
CA ASP A 278 -9.93 -21.53 94.02
C ASP A 278 -11.18 -21.85 94.88
N ALA A 279 -12.34 -22.04 94.23
CA ALA A 279 -13.56 -22.46 94.91
C ALA A 279 -13.47 -23.89 95.50
N ALA A 280 -12.81 -24.83 94.81
CA ALA A 280 -12.59 -26.18 95.32
C ALA A 280 -11.58 -26.20 96.49
N GLU A 281 -10.56 -25.35 96.48
CA GLU A 281 -9.62 -25.17 97.59
C GLU A 281 -10.29 -24.50 98.79
N ALA A 282 -11.12 -23.48 98.58
CA ALA A 282 -11.92 -22.86 99.64
C ALA A 282 -12.91 -23.87 100.26
N ALA A 283 -13.62 -24.65 99.45
CA ALA A 283 -14.51 -25.71 99.93
C ALA A 283 -13.76 -26.83 100.66
N ARG A 284 -12.55 -27.21 100.19
CA ARG A 284 -11.67 -28.16 100.89
C ARG A 284 -11.20 -27.61 102.23
N GLN A 285 -10.87 -26.33 102.31
CA GLN A 285 -10.46 -25.68 103.56
C GLN A 285 -11.63 -25.63 104.55
N GLN A 286 -12.81 -25.18 104.11
CA GLN A 286 -14.04 -25.23 104.92
C GLN A 286 -14.32 -26.65 105.43
N ALA A 287 -14.23 -27.67 104.60
CA ALA A 287 -14.43 -29.07 105.01
C ALA A 287 -13.35 -29.57 105.99
N HIS A 288 -12.12 -29.05 105.94
CA HIS A 288 -11.10 -29.32 106.96
C HIS A 288 -11.43 -28.64 108.29
N ASP A 289 -11.92 -27.40 108.26
CA ASP A 289 -12.26 -26.62 109.46
C ASP A 289 -13.54 -27.15 110.14
N GLU A 290 -14.56 -27.55 109.35
CA GLU A 290 -15.74 -28.29 109.82
C GLU A 290 -15.35 -29.64 110.43
N LEU A 291 -14.43 -30.39 109.81
CA LEU A 291 -13.91 -31.64 110.37
C LEU A 291 -13.10 -31.42 111.66
N ALA A 292 -12.39 -30.29 111.78
CA ALA A 292 -11.69 -29.92 113.01
C ALA A 292 -12.67 -29.54 114.13
N ALA A 293 -13.72 -28.77 113.81
CA ALA A 293 -14.81 -28.44 114.73
C ALA A 293 -15.55 -29.70 115.21
N ALA A 294 -15.97 -30.59 114.29
CA ALA A 294 -16.63 -31.85 114.63
C ALA A 294 -15.74 -32.78 115.48
N ARG A 295 -14.41 -32.76 115.29
CA ARG A 295 -13.46 -33.48 116.16
C ARG A 295 -13.37 -32.85 117.55
N LEU A 296 -13.41 -31.53 117.67
CA LEU A 296 -13.43 -30.82 118.95
C LEU A 296 -14.74 -31.06 119.71
N GLU A 297 -15.88 -31.02 119.01
CA GLU A 297 -17.19 -31.38 119.58
C GLU A 297 -17.21 -32.84 120.04
N LEU A 298 -16.72 -33.78 119.22
CA LEU A 298 -16.62 -35.19 119.60
C LEU A 298 -15.71 -35.41 120.81
N ALA A 299 -14.57 -34.72 120.89
CA ALA A 299 -13.67 -34.77 122.04
C ALA A 299 -14.33 -34.17 123.30
N THR A 300 -15.08 -33.08 123.15
CA THR A 300 -15.83 -32.42 124.23
C THR A 300 -16.95 -33.32 124.74
N ALA A 301 -17.73 -33.93 123.84
CA ALA A 301 -18.77 -34.90 124.17
C ALA A 301 -18.20 -36.16 124.83
N HIS A 302 -17.01 -36.62 124.41
CA HIS A 302 -16.32 -37.75 125.04
C HIS A 302 -15.85 -37.40 126.46
N ALA A 303 -15.30 -36.20 126.67
CA ALA A 303 -14.91 -35.69 128.00
C ALA A 303 -16.12 -35.47 128.92
N GLN A 304 -17.23 -34.96 128.40
CA GLN A 304 -18.50 -34.87 129.14
C GLN A 304 -19.04 -36.27 129.50
N ALA A 305 -18.98 -37.22 128.56
CA ALA A 305 -19.43 -38.59 128.80
C ALA A 305 -18.53 -39.35 129.80
N SER A 306 -17.22 -39.14 129.81
CA SER A 306 -16.33 -39.70 130.84
C SER A 306 -16.56 -39.05 132.21
N ALA A 307 -16.65 -37.71 132.27
CA ALA A 307 -16.97 -37.00 133.51
C ALA A 307 -18.33 -37.41 134.11
N ALA A 308 -19.35 -37.61 133.26
CA ALA A 308 -20.66 -38.11 133.68
C ALA A 308 -20.62 -39.57 134.15
N ARG A 309 -19.82 -40.43 133.51
CA ARG A 309 -19.59 -41.81 133.98
C ARG A 309 -18.88 -41.85 135.32
N GLU A 310 -17.87 -41.00 135.54
CA GLU A 310 -17.21 -40.88 136.84
C GLU A 310 -18.14 -40.30 137.91
N ALA A 311 -18.96 -39.29 137.59
CA ALA A 311 -19.94 -38.73 138.51
C ALA A 311 -20.95 -39.80 138.94
N ALA A 312 -21.54 -40.53 137.98
CA ALA A 312 -22.43 -41.65 138.25
C ALA A 312 -21.73 -42.81 138.99
N GLN A 313 -20.41 -42.99 138.86
CA GLN A 313 -19.67 -43.95 139.67
C GLN A 313 -19.48 -43.44 141.11
N ARG A 314 -19.06 -42.19 141.30
CA ARG A 314 -18.96 -41.55 142.63
C ARG A 314 -20.31 -41.54 143.38
N GLU A 315 -21.41 -41.36 142.67
CA GLU A 315 -22.77 -41.52 143.21
C GLU A 315 -23.08 -42.95 143.63
N ARG A 316 -22.73 -43.97 142.82
CA ARG A 316 -22.89 -45.39 143.20
C ARG A 316 -22.06 -45.75 144.42
N ASP A 317 -20.81 -45.29 144.47
CA ASP A 317 -19.88 -45.58 145.57
C ASP A 317 -20.42 -44.93 146.86
N THR A 318 -20.88 -43.68 146.80
CA THR A 318 -21.55 -42.99 147.90
C THR A 318 -22.87 -43.69 148.31
N ALA A 319 -23.64 -44.20 147.36
CA ALA A 319 -24.86 -44.98 147.61
C ALA A 319 -24.56 -46.39 148.18
N GLN A 320 -23.36 -46.93 147.97
CA GLN A 320 -22.88 -48.15 148.65
C GLN A 320 -22.42 -47.85 150.07
N THR A 321 -21.63 -46.78 150.27
CA THR A 321 -21.19 -46.33 151.61
C THR A 321 -22.40 -46.04 152.52
N THR A 322 -23.35 -45.22 152.07
CA THR A 322 -24.55 -44.89 152.85
C THR A 322 -25.48 -46.09 153.09
N ARG A 323 -25.48 -47.11 152.22
CA ARG A 323 -26.13 -48.40 152.51
C ARG A 323 -25.39 -49.18 153.59
N GLY A 324 -24.06 -49.23 153.53
CA GLY A 324 -23.22 -49.85 154.56
C GLY A 324 -23.41 -49.20 155.94
N GLU A 325 -23.46 -47.87 155.99
CA GLU A 325 -23.77 -47.09 157.19
C GLU A 325 -25.18 -47.42 157.73
N LEU A 326 -26.20 -47.43 156.86
CA LEU A 326 -27.57 -47.80 157.26
C LEU A 326 -27.66 -49.24 157.79
N ASP A 327 -26.97 -50.19 157.19
CA ASP A 327 -26.97 -51.58 157.66
C ASP A 327 -26.10 -51.81 158.90
N ALA A 328 -25.06 -50.99 159.13
CA ALA A 328 -24.34 -50.92 160.39
C ALA A 328 -25.23 -50.39 161.52
N VAL A 329 -25.91 -49.24 161.33
CA VAL A 329 -26.88 -48.69 162.30
C VAL A 329 -28.03 -49.68 162.56
N ARG A 330 -28.49 -50.42 161.54
CA ARG A 330 -29.47 -51.51 161.72
C ARG A 330 -28.93 -52.71 162.50
N ALA A 331 -27.63 -52.98 162.48
CA ALA A 331 -27.01 -54.02 163.29
C ALA A 331 -26.86 -53.55 164.75
N GLU A 332 -26.43 -52.31 164.95
CA GLU A 332 -26.30 -51.65 166.25
C GLU A 332 -27.66 -51.58 166.99
N MET A 333 -28.71 -51.10 166.31
CA MET A 333 -30.09 -51.10 166.83
C MET A 333 -30.67 -52.51 167.13
N ARG A 334 -30.09 -53.58 166.57
CA ARG A 334 -30.44 -54.98 166.95
C ARG A 334 -29.65 -55.40 168.18
N ALA A 335 -28.37 -55.07 168.25
CA ALA A 335 -27.51 -55.36 169.40
C ALA A 335 -28.03 -54.67 170.67
N GLU A 336 -28.43 -53.40 170.59
CA GLU A 336 -29.09 -52.68 171.71
C GLU A 336 -30.37 -53.38 172.16
N ARG A 337 -31.23 -53.81 171.22
CA ARG A 337 -32.47 -54.54 171.56
C ARG A 337 -32.18 -55.88 172.24
N GLN A 338 -31.15 -56.61 171.80
CA GLN A 338 -30.75 -57.86 172.45
C GLN A 338 -30.18 -57.60 173.85
N ALA A 339 -29.34 -56.57 174.03
CA ALA A 339 -28.82 -56.17 175.34
C ALA A 339 -29.95 -55.78 176.31
N LEU A 340 -30.92 -54.98 175.86
CA LEU A 340 -32.12 -54.61 176.63
C LEU A 340 -32.97 -55.83 177.00
N GLN A 341 -33.15 -56.79 176.08
CA GLN A 341 -33.87 -58.04 176.37
C GLN A 341 -33.15 -58.91 177.39
N THR A 342 -31.83 -59.06 177.30
CA THR A 342 -31.03 -59.80 178.28
C THR A 342 -31.14 -59.17 179.68
N ALA A 343 -30.90 -57.85 179.78
CA ALA A 343 -30.99 -57.13 181.06
C ALA A 343 -32.41 -57.18 181.68
N HIS A 344 -33.47 -57.16 180.85
CA HIS A 344 -34.84 -57.31 181.34
C HIS A 344 -35.14 -58.73 181.85
N ASN A 345 -34.63 -59.76 181.18
CA ASN A 345 -34.76 -61.15 181.63
C ASN A 345 -33.97 -61.39 182.95
N GLU A 346 -32.80 -60.77 183.11
CA GLU A 346 -32.02 -60.80 184.36
C GLU A 346 -32.77 -60.12 185.51
N GLN A 347 -33.45 -58.98 185.27
CA GLN A 347 -34.34 -58.36 186.27
C GLN A 347 -35.49 -59.28 186.68
N ILE A 348 -36.13 -59.97 185.73
CA ILE A 348 -37.23 -60.92 186.03
C ILE A 348 -36.71 -62.07 186.89
N ALA A 349 -35.55 -62.64 186.58
CA ALA A 349 -34.93 -63.71 187.35
C ALA A 349 -34.58 -63.27 188.80
N GLN A 350 -34.05 -62.05 188.98
CA GLN A 350 -33.79 -61.47 190.31
C GLN A 350 -35.08 -61.26 191.11
N ILE A 351 -36.14 -60.76 190.47
CA ILE A 351 -37.45 -60.58 191.13
C ILE A 351 -38.02 -61.91 191.60
N GLN A 352 -37.99 -62.95 190.74
CA GLN A 352 -38.44 -64.30 191.06
C GLN A 352 -37.67 -64.90 192.24
N HIS A 353 -36.33 -64.90 192.18
CA HIS A 353 -35.51 -65.43 193.28
C HIS A 353 -35.75 -64.68 194.60
N SER A 354 -35.97 -63.36 194.55
CA SER A 354 -36.33 -62.57 195.74
C SER A 354 -37.74 -62.83 196.28
N ALA A 355 -38.63 -63.46 195.49
CA ALA A 355 -39.96 -63.84 195.91
C ALA A 355 -39.95 -65.23 196.56
N ASP A 356 -39.25 -66.20 195.96
CA ASP A 356 -39.12 -67.56 196.47
C ASP A 356 -38.51 -67.57 197.89
N GLN A 357 -37.43 -66.81 198.10
CA GLN A 357 -36.79 -66.62 199.42
C GLN A 357 -37.75 -66.08 200.50
N ARG A 358 -38.79 -65.30 200.12
CA ARG A 358 -39.81 -64.81 201.07
C ARG A 358 -40.87 -65.84 201.38
N VAL A 359 -41.20 -66.72 200.43
CA VAL A 359 -42.14 -67.83 200.64
C VAL A 359 -41.53 -68.89 201.56
N GLU A 360 -40.24 -69.17 201.39
CA GLU A 360 -39.47 -70.09 202.25
C GLU A 360 -39.40 -69.56 203.69
N ALA A 361 -38.97 -68.31 203.89
CA ALA A 361 -38.90 -67.67 205.21
C ALA A 361 -40.28 -67.56 205.94
N LEU A 362 -41.38 -67.39 205.21
CA LEU A 362 -42.73 -67.41 205.78
C LEU A 362 -43.21 -68.82 206.15
N SER A 363 -42.70 -69.86 205.48
CA SER A 363 -43.06 -71.25 205.75
C SER A 363 -42.43 -71.75 207.04
N ASP A 364 -41.15 -71.47 207.27
CA ASP A 364 -40.45 -71.82 208.52
C ASP A 364 -41.07 -71.14 209.75
N ALA A 365 -41.47 -69.86 209.62
CA ALA A 365 -42.16 -69.12 210.69
C ALA A 365 -43.49 -69.78 211.09
N LEU A 366 -44.24 -70.34 210.13
CA LEU A 366 -45.49 -71.07 210.37
C LEU A 366 -45.26 -72.49 210.94
N GLN A 367 -44.09 -73.07 210.71
CA GLN A 367 -43.70 -74.37 211.28
C GLN A 367 -43.40 -74.25 212.78
N ALA A 368 -42.65 -73.22 213.19
CA ALA A 368 -42.24 -73.00 214.58
C ALA A 368 -43.44 -72.78 215.54
N LEU A 369 -44.41 -71.95 215.12
CA LEU A 369 -45.60 -71.59 215.91
C LEU A 369 -46.58 -72.75 216.17
N ARG A 370 -46.42 -73.89 215.50
CA ARG A 370 -47.37 -75.01 215.54
C ARG A 370 -47.15 -76.04 216.65
N THR A 371 -46.16 -75.83 217.52
CA THR A 371 -45.73 -76.82 218.53
C THR A 371 -46.30 -76.61 219.93
N GLN A 372 -47.13 -75.58 220.15
CA GLN A 372 -47.71 -75.27 221.47
C GLN A 372 -49.21 -74.99 221.40
N ILE A 373 -49.97 -75.70 222.26
CA ILE A 373 -51.40 -75.51 222.63
C ILE A 373 -52.45 -76.09 221.61
N PRO A 374 -53.47 -76.86 222.08
CA PRO A 374 -54.52 -77.52 221.26
C PRO A 374 -55.94 -76.90 221.46
N PRO A 375 -57.04 -77.47 220.91
CA PRO A 375 -57.28 -78.23 219.67
C PRO A 375 -58.45 -77.64 218.82
N ALA A 376 -58.95 -78.42 217.84
CA ALA A 376 -60.29 -78.32 217.22
C ALA A 376 -60.41 -77.36 215.99
N PRO A 377 -61.50 -77.38 215.19
CA PRO A 377 -61.38 -77.93 213.82
C PRO A 377 -62.16 -77.15 212.71
N THR A 378 -62.24 -77.74 211.50
CA THR A 378 -63.18 -77.41 210.39
C THR A 378 -63.05 -76.01 209.73
N THR A 379 -63.47 -75.70 208.49
CA THR A 379 -63.84 -76.42 207.24
C THR A 379 -63.96 -75.39 206.10
N ALA A 380 -63.70 -75.80 204.83
CA ALA A 380 -64.25 -75.18 203.60
C ALA A 380 -63.88 -73.68 203.32
N ALA A 381 -64.24 -73.04 202.19
CA ALA A 381 -64.20 -73.41 200.75
C ALA A 381 -64.45 -72.14 199.89
N GLN A 382 -64.43 -72.25 198.55
CA GLN A 382 -64.92 -71.23 197.57
C GLN A 382 -64.04 -69.95 197.44
N THR A 383 -64.13 -69.04 196.44
CA THR A 383 -65.04 -68.91 195.27
C THR A 383 -64.46 -68.10 194.08
N ARG A 384 -64.78 -68.52 192.85
CA ARG A 384 -65.12 -67.76 191.60
C ARG A 384 -64.62 -66.30 191.31
N ALA A 385 -63.90 -66.20 190.17
CA ALA A 385 -64.30 -65.55 188.89
C ALA A 385 -64.33 -64.01 188.65
N SER A 386 -64.45 -63.67 187.34
CA SER A 386 -64.79 -62.36 186.72
C SER A 386 -63.63 -61.33 186.54
N THR A 387 -63.66 -60.30 185.67
CA THR A 387 -64.21 -60.10 184.29
C THR A 387 -63.65 -58.80 183.62
N ARG A 388 -63.68 -58.72 182.27
CA ARG A 388 -64.07 -57.53 181.45
C ARG A 388 -63.21 -56.22 181.40
N ALA A 389 -62.46 -56.09 180.29
CA ALA A 389 -62.35 -54.94 179.34
C ALA A 389 -61.98 -53.49 179.77
N SER A 390 -61.28 -52.75 178.87
CA SER A 390 -61.80 -51.53 178.16
C SER A 390 -60.76 -50.43 177.82
N ARG A 391 -60.79 -49.90 176.55
CA ARG A 391 -60.30 -48.56 176.09
C ARG A 391 -58.78 -48.23 176.20
N LYS A 392 -58.22 -47.17 175.58
CA LYS A 392 -58.44 -46.39 174.31
C LYS A 392 -57.34 -45.30 174.21
N SER A 393 -56.98 -44.85 172.99
CA SER A 393 -56.14 -43.64 172.69
C SER A 393 -54.63 -43.86 172.98
N ALA A 394 -53.64 -43.24 172.33
CA ALA A 394 -53.53 -42.29 171.19
C ALA A 394 -52.16 -42.54 170.46
N GLN A 395 -51.58 -41.74 169.55
CA GLN A 395 -51.92 -40.42 169.00
C GLN A 395 -51.46 -40.23 167.52
N THR A 396 -50.50 -39.32 167.27
CA THR A 396 -49.82 -38.91 166.03
C THR A 396 -48.56 -39.72 165.77
#